data_AF-A0A678P6N9-F1
#
_entry.id   AF-A0A678P6N9-F1
#
_cell.length_a   1.000
_cell.length_b   1.000
_cell.length_c   1.000
_cell.angle_alpha   90.00
_cell.angle_beta   90.00
_cell.angle_gamma   90.00
#
_symmetry.space_group_name_H-M   'P 1'
#
loop_
_entity.id
_entity.type
_entity.pdbx_description
1 polymer ?
#
loop_
_entity_poly.entity_id
_entity_poly.type
_entity_poly.pdbx_seq_one_letter_code
_entity_poly.pdbx_strand_id
1 'polypeptide(L)'
;MMLLMHLLMGALVHNYPGNQFKVILGGGRREFIPTSSIDEEGRSGRRTDGRNLIEEWQRDKVSRNVSHRYIWNRDQLMDSYSSSPQYLLGLFENNHLQYHLQANSSTEPTLAELTEVAIRSLRRNEKGFFLFVEGGRIDHAHHDNLVELALDETLEMDKAVATATKMLSEDDSLIVVTADHAHVMTINGYSGRGNDILGPSREVGRDGVPYMTLSYANGPGFRPHVNGTRQNVTAEPNYRNLDWKTHVDVPLVDETHGGDDVAVFARGPHHSMFTGLYEQSQLPHLMAYAACIGPGRHACASVSAAQLTTSPRTFTVTVTIFLVIALRRPKDL
;
A
#
# COMPACT_ATOMS: atom_id res chain seq x y z
N MET A 1 9.02 -20.79 4.56
CA MET A 1 8.90 -19.43 3.98
C MET A 1 9.38 -19.35 2.53
N MET A 2 10.64 -19.68 2.20
CA MET A 2 11.16 -19.63 0.81
C MET A 2 10.30 -20.38 -0.22
N LEU A 3 9.91 -21.63 0.04
CA LEU A 3 9.11 -22.43 -0.91
C LEU A 3 7.75 -21.79 -1.23
N LEU A 4 7.12 -21.13 -0.25
CA LEU A 4 5.86 -20.41 -0.44
C LEU A 4 6.05 -19.21 -1.36
N MET A 5 7.12 -18.42 -1.17
CA MET A 5 7.44 -17.27 -2.03
C MET A 5 7.75 -17.70 -3.48
N HIS A 6 8.43 -18.83 -3.68
CA HIS A 6 8.67 -19.38 -5.03
C HIS A 6 7.37 -19.69 -5.76
N LEU A 7 6.41 -20.30 -5.05
CA LEU A 7 5.09 -20.64 -5.57
C LEU A 7 4.25 -19.38 -5.83
N LEU A 8 4.32 -18.38 -4.94
CA LEU A 8 3.59 -17.12 -5.09
C LEU A 8 4.05 -16.35 -6.34
N MET A 9 5.37 -16.19 -6.55
CA MET A 9 5.86 -15.50 -7.75
C MET A 9 5.58 -16.31 -9.02
N GLY A 10 5.66 -17.64 -8.94
CA GLY A 10 5.20 -18.50 -10.04
C GLY A 10 3.71 -18.30 -10.36
N ALA A 11 2.86 -18.23 -9.34
CA ALA A 11 1.42 -17.96 -9.52
C ALA A 11 1.17 -16.55 -10.09
N LEU A 12 1.92 -15.54 -9.66
CA LEU A 12 1.84 -14.18 -10.20
C LEU A 12 2.12 -14.14 -11.71
N VAL A 13 3.11 -14.90 -12.19
CA VAL A 13 3.50 -14.90 -13.60
C VAL A 13 2.61 -15.82 -14.45
N HIS A 14 2.19 -16.97 -13.93
CA HIS A 14 1.53 -18.00 -14.75
C HIS A 14 0.03 -18.13 -14.53
N ASN A 15 -0.49 -17.79 -13.35
CA ASN A 15 -1.87 -18.09 -12.99
C ASN A 15 -2.75 -16.83 -12.99
N TYR A 16 -4.04 -17.03 -13.23
CA TYR A 16 -5.03 -15.98 -13.01
C TYR A 16 -5.20 -15.74 -11.49
N PRO A 17 -5.35 -14.48 -11.04
CA PRO A 17 -5.41 -13.25 -11.84
C PRO A 17 -4.06 -12.61 -12.19
N GLY A 18 -2.97 -13.03 -11.54
CA GLY A 18 -1.65 -12.38 -11.65
C GLY A 18 -1.14 -12.23 -13.08
N ASN A 19 -1.28 -13.27 -13.91
CA ASN A 19 -0.80 -13.25 -15.29
C ASN A 19 -1.54 -12.24 -16.20
N GLN A 20 -2.66 -11.68 -15.74
CA GLN A 20 -3.44 -10.63 -16.41
C GLN A 20 -3.20 -9.22 -15.87
N PHE A 21 -2.48 -9.06 -14.76
CA PHE A 21 -2.17 -7.74 -14.21
C PHE A 21 -1.41 -6.89 -15.23
N LYS A 22 -1.91 -5.67 -15.47
CA LYS A 22 -1.33 -4.73 -16.44
C LYS A 22 -0.13 -3.98 -15.86
N VAL A 23 -0.09 -3.84 -14.55
CA VAL A 23 0.95 -3.14 -13.81
C VAL A 23 1.26 -3.94 -12.55
N ILE A 24 2.54 -4.25 -12.35
CA ILE A 24 3.09 -4.80 -11.12
C ILE A 24 4.32 -3.95 -10.81
N LEU A 25 4.30 -3.23 -9.69
CA LEU A 25 5.38 -2.32 -9.30
C LEU A 25 5.71 -2.58 -7.82
N GLY A 26 6.99 -2.76 -7.51
CA GLY A 26 7.44 -3.00 -6.14
C GLY A 26 8.87 -3.51 -6.08
N GLY A 27 9.21 -4.22 -5.01
CA GLY A 27 10.51 -4.87 -4.84
C GLY A 27 10.48 -6.37 -5.17
N GLY A 28 11.49 -7.09 -4.70
CA GLY A 28 11.47 -8.55 -4.63
C GLY A 28 12.10 -9.25 -5.83
N ARG A 29 12.96 -8.58 -6.61
CA ARG A 29 13.63 -9.18 -7.78
C ARG A 29 14.25 -10.55 -7.49
N ARG A 30 14.81 -10.73 -6.30
CA ARG A 30 15.46 -11.99 -5.92
C ARG A 30 14.53 -13.20 -6.01
N GLU A 31 13.23 -13.02 -5.84
CA GLU A 31 12.25 -14.12 -5.87
C GLU A 31 11.85 -14.51 -7.32
N PHE A 32 12.25 -13.71 -8.30
CA PHE A 32 12.00 -13.95 -9.73
C PHE A 32 13.18 -14.60 -10.46
N ILE A 33 14.41 -14.45 -9.99
CA ILE A 33 15.61 -14.94 -10.69
C ILE A 33 16.31 -16.07 -9.92
N PRO A 34 17.01 -16.98 -10.62
CA PRO A 34 17.68 -18.11 -9.97
C PRO A 34 18.89 -17.68 -9.16
N THR A 35 19.30 -18.52 -8.21
CA THR A 35 20.50 -18.29 -7.38
C THR A 35 21.79 -18.11 -8.18
N SER A 36 21.83 -18.62 -9.41
CA SER A 36 22.93 -18.44 -10.37
C SER A 36 22.93 -17.08 -11.09
N SER A 37 21.86 -16.31 -11.01
CA SER A 37 21.73 -14.99 -11.65
C SER A 37 22.02 -13.87 -10.67
N ILE A 38 22.60 -12.80 -11.20
CA ILE A 38 22.85 -11.54 -10.49
C ILE A 38 21.93 -10.48 -11.10
N ASP A 39 21.22 -9.74 -10.25
CA ASP A 39 20.33 -8.65 -10.66
C ASP A 39 21.12 -7.39 -11.07
N GLU A 40 20.40 -6.37 -11.51
CA GLU A 40 20.97 -5.13 -12.04
C GLU A 40 21.73 -4.30 -10.98
N GLU A 41 21.58 -4.64 -9.70
CA GLU A 41 22.28 -4.01 -8.57
C GLU A 41 23.33 -4.93 -7.93
N GLY A 42 23.70 -6.02 -8.60
CA GLY A 42 24.80 -6.89 -8.17
C GLY A 42 24.41 -7.89 -7.08
N ARG A 43 23.12 -8.16 -6.86
CA ARG A 43 22.63 -9.10 -5.85
C ARG A 43 22.13 -10.41 -6.47
N SER A 44 22.34 -11.52 -5.77
CA SER A 44 21.92 -12.84 -6.25
C SER A 44 20.42 -13.09 -6.10
N GLY A 45 19.88 -13.93 -6.99
CA GLY A 45 18.55 -14.50 -6.86
C GLY A 45 18.39 -15.48 -5.70
N ARG A 46 17.14 -15.87 -5.45
CA ARG A 46 16.76 -16.89 -4.46
C ARG A 46 16.11 -18.12 -5.07
N ARG A 47 15.81 -18.12 -6.38
CA ARG A 47 15.14 -19.27 -6.98
C ARG A 47 16.04 -20.50 -7.09
N THR A 48 15.63 -21.61 -6.49
CA THR A 48 16.40 -22.88 -6.53
C THR A 48 15.97 -23.82 -7.66
N ASP A 49 14.94 -23.45 -8.43
CA ASP A 49 14.41 -24.25 -9.54
C ASP A 49 15.02 -23.89 -10.90
N GLY A 50 16.02 -23.00 -10.91
CA GLY A 50 16.73 -22.59 -12.13
C GLY A 50 15.91 -21.68 -13.06
N ARG A 51 14.71 -21.25 -12.64
CA ARG A 51 13.80 -20.46 -13.48
C ARG A 51 14.04 -18.97 -13.36
N ASN A 52 13.96 -18.26 -14.48
CA ASN A 52 13.92 -16.80 -14.52
C ASN A 52 12.51 -16.34 -14.89
N LEU A 53 11.74 -15.94 -13.87
CA LEU A 53 10.35 -15.53 -14.01
C LEU A 53 10.16 -14.19 -14.72
N ILE A 54 11.17 -13.29 -14.69
CA ILE A 54 11.11 -12.03 -15.45
C ILE A 54 11.11 -12.37 -16.95
N GLU A 55 12.04 -13.22 -17.38
CA GLU A 55 12.08 -13.65 -18.79
C GLU A 55 10.84 -14.44 -19.19
N GLU A 56 10.34 -15.33 -18.31
CA GLU A 56 9.11 -16.07 -18.57
C GLU A 56 7.89 -15.14 -18.72
N TRP A 57 7.79 -14.11 -17.88
CA TRP A 57 6.76 -13.07 -18.00
C TRP A 57 6.87 -12.33 -19.33
N GLN A 58 8.09 -11.94 -19.76
CA GLN A 58 8.32 -11.29 -21.05
C GLN A 58 7.94 -12.20 -22.22
N ARG A 59 8.35 -13.47 -22.18
CA ARG A 59 8.01 -14.49 -23.20
C ARG A 59 6.51 -14.69 -23.34
N ASP A 60 5.74 -14.69 -22.25
CA ASP A 60 4.27 -14.69 -22.30
C ASP A 60 3.71 -13.45 -23.02
N LYS A 61 4.25 -12.26 -22.76
CA LYS A 61 3.75 -11.05 -23.42
C LYS A 61 4.09 -11.02 -24.91
N VAL A 62 5.26 -11.53 -25.29
CA VAL A 62 5.64 -11.75 -26.70
C VAL A 62 4.68 -12.73 -27.38
N SER A 63 4.40 -13.90 -26.78
CA SER A 63 3.52 -14.91 -27.38
C SER A 63 2.08 -14.41 -27.56
N ARG A 64 1.63 -13.49 -26.70
CA ARG A 64 0.33 -12.82 -26.78
C ARG A 64 0.30 -11.63 -27.75
N ASN A 65 1.42 -11.26 -28.36
CA ASN A 65 1.57 -10.10 -29.24
C ASN A 65 1.07 -8.79 -28.60
N VAL A 66 1.50 -8.53 -27.36
CA VAL A 66 1.16 -7.31 -26.60
C VAL A 66 2.41 -6.54 -26.19
N SER A 67 2.32 -5.21 -26.16
CA SER A 67 3.45 -4.39 -25.72
C SER A 67 3.69 -4.55 -24.22
N HIS A 68 4.95 -4.69 -23.84
CA HIS A 68 5.34 -4.91 -22.46
C HIS A 68 6.70 -4.25 -22.17
N ARG A 69 6.95 -3.94 -20.90
CA ARG A 69 8.26 -3.44 -20.45
C ARG A 69 8.56 -3.98 -19.06
N TYR A 70 9.80 -4.40 -18.86
CA TYR A 70 10.39 -4.61 -17.55
C TYR A 70 11.26 -3.40 -17.21
N ILE A 71 11.13 -2.87 -16.00
CA ILE A 71 11.89 -1.74 -15.48
C ILE A 71 12.39 -2.05 -14.07
N TRP A 72 13.50 -1.42 -13.67
CA TRP A 72 14.12 -1.71 -12.37
C TRP A 72 14.64 -0.46 -11.65
N ASN A 73 14.54 0.73 -12.23
CA ASN A 73 14.95 1.97 -11.58
C ASN A 73 13.98 3.11 -11.86
N ARG A 74 14.14 4.20 -11.10
CA ARG A 74 13.32 5.40 -11.16
C ARG A 74 13.36 6.06 -12.54
N ASP A 75 14.52 6.19 -13.18
CA ASP A 75 14.60 6.82 -14.52
C ASP A 75 13.75 6.06 -15.56
N GLN A 76 13.81 4.74 -15.57
CA GLN A 76 12.97 3.90 -16.45
C GLN A 76 11.48 3.98 -16.11
N LEU A 77 11.13 4.17 -14.83
CA LEU A 77 9.77 4.47 -14.41
C LEU A 77 9.31 5.81 -14.97
N MET A 78 10.13 6.86 -14.83
CA MET A 78 9.84 8.20 -15.35
C MET A 78 9.75 8.24 -16.88
N ASP A 79 10.58 7.46 -17.58
CA ASP A 79 10.48 7.31 -19.05
C ASP A 79 9.14 6.69 -19.49
N SER A 80 8.52 5.88 -18.62
CA SER A 80 7.23 5.23 -18.91
C SER A 80 6.05 6.21 -18.92
N TYR A 81 6.26 7.48 -18.52
CA TYR A 81 5.28 8.56 -18.65
C TYR A 81 4.96 8.90 -20.11
N SER A 82 5.96 8.86 -20.99
CA SER A 82 5.84 9.30 -22.39
C SER A 82 5.27 8.20 -23.30
N SER A 83 5.52 6.93 -22.95
CA SER A 83 5.04 5.78 -23.70
C SER A 83 4.81 4.60 -22.76
N SER A 84 3.56 4.40 -22.34
CA SER A 84 3.21 3.31 -21.44
C SER A 84 2.85 2.03 -22.20
N PRO A 85 3.50 0.89 -21.90
CA PRO A 85 3.16 -0.40 -22.52
C PRO A 85 1.79 -0.92 -22.04
N GLN A 86 1.26 -1.97 -22.68
CA GLN A 86 0.06 -2.65 -22.18
C GLN A 86 0.32 -3.43 -20.87
N TYR A 87 1.56 -3.89 -20.68
CA TYR A 87 2.01 -4.59 -19.47
C TYR A 87 3.30 -3.99 -18.94
N LEU A 88 3.34 -3.65 -17.66
CA LEU A 88 4.49 -3.09 -16.97
C LEU A 88 4.84 -3.93 -15.75
N LEU A 89 6.07 -4.44 -15.70
CA LEU A 89 6.65 -5.09 -14.53
C LEU A 89 7.81 -4.22 -14.05
N GLY A 90 7.68 -3.62 -12.88
CA GLY A 90 8.71 -2.81 -12.25
C GLY A 90 9.16 -3.44 -10.94
N LEU A 91 10.43 -3.85 -10.87
CA LEU A 91 11.02 -4.44 -9.68
C LEU A 91 12.26 -3.63 -9.29
N PHE A 92 12.13 -2.76 -8.29
CA PHE A 92 13.09 -1.69 -8.03
C PHE A 92 14.19 -2.06 -7.04
N GLU A 93 14.00 -3.16 -6.31
CA GLU A 93 14.92 -3.59 -5.27
C GLU A 93 15.07 -5.12 -5.26
N ASN A 94 16.20 -5.60 -4.72
CA ASN A 94 16.43 -7.04 -4.59
C ASN A 94 15.39 -7.69 -3.67
N ASN A 95 15.04 -7.01 -2.58
CA ASN A 95 14.01 -7.37 -1.60
C ASN A 95 12.93 -6.29 -1.56
N HIS A 96 12.38 -5.95 -0.39
CA HIS A 96 11.56 -4.75 -0.22
C HIS A 96 12.30 -3.50 -0.72
N LEU A 97 11.52 -2.51 -1.15
CA LEU A 97 12.01 -1.13 -1.29
C LEU A 97 12.64 -0.66 0.02
N GLN A 98 13.58 0.27 -0.05
CA GLN A 98 14.17 0.88 1.14
C GLN A 98 13.10 1.69 1.88
N TYR A 99 13.40 2.08 3.14
CA TYR A 99 12.59 3.13 3.76
C TYR A 99 12.81 4.44 3.01
N HIS A 100 11.77 5.25 2.80
CA HIS A 100 11.81 6.48 2.03
C HIS A 100 12.91 7.44 2.52
N LEU A 101 13.09 7.64 3.84
CA LEU A 101 14.21 8.44 4.38
C LEU A 101 15.61 7.85 4.15
N GLN A 102 15.70 6.56 3.80
CA GLN A 102 16.95 5.84 3.55
C GLN A 102 17.19 5.53 2.07
N ALA A 103 16.18 5.71 1.23
CA ALA A 103 16.21 5.35 -0.18
C ALA A 103 17.13 6.29 -0.98
N ASN A 104 17.80 5.74 -1.99
CA ASN A 104 18.49 6.57 -2.98
C ASN A 104 17.48 7.08 -4.00
N SER A 105 17.10 8.35 -3.88
CA SER A 105 16.11 9.01 -4.75
C SER A 105 16.50 9.05 -6.25
N SER A 106 17.74 8.68 -6.60
CA SER A 106 18.16 8.56 -8.01
C SER A 106 17.78 7.23 -8.63
N THR A 107 17.71 6.15 -7.83
CA THR A 107 17.46 4.79 -8.32
C THR A 107 16.09 4.27 -7.91
N GLU A 108 15.59 4.66 -6.75
CA GLU A 108 14.35 4.15 -6.19
C GLU A 108 13.21 5.17 -6.31
N PRO A 109 12.07 4.79 -6.91
CA PRO A 109 10.90 5.66 -7.00
C PRO A 109 10.12 5.72 -5.69
N THR A 110 9.44 6.84 -5.45
CA THR A 110 8.57 6.96 -4.28
C THR A 110 7.22 6.25 -4.49
N LEU A 111 6.48 5.96 -3.42
CA LEU A 111 5.16 5.31 -3.53
C LEU A 111 4.16 6.18 -4.31
N ALA A 112 4.26 7.50 -4.15
CA ALA A 112 3.49 8.45 -4.95
C ALA A 112 3.80 8.33 -6.46
N GLU A 113 5.07 8.19 -6.85
CA GLU A 113 5.48 8.02 -8.25
C GLU A 113 5.02 6.67 -8.83
N LEU A 114 5.13 5.60 -8.05
CA LEU A 114 4.60 4.28 -8.42
C LEU A 114 3.08 4.35 -8.66
N THR A 115 2.37 5.03 -7.76
CA THR A 115 0.91 5.22 -7.85
C THR A 115 0.52 6.03 -9.09
N GLU A 116 1.23 7.13 -9.37
CA GLU A 116 0.98 7.95 -10.56
C GLU A 116 1.15 7.13 -11.84
N VAL A 117 2.25 6.38 -11.98
CA VAL A 117 2.49 5.57 -13.18
C VAL A 117 1.47 4.43 -13.30
N ALA A 118 1.11 3.78 -12.19
CA ALA A 118 0.08 2.76 -12.19
C ALA A 118 -1.27 3.31 -12.67
N ILE A 119 -1.71 4.47 -12.15
CA ILE A 119 -2.96 5.11 -12.57
C ILE A 119 -2.89 5.52 -14.04
N ARG A 120 -1.80 6.16 -14.50
CA ARG A 120 -1.59 6.50 -15.92
C ARG A 120 -1.70 5.27 -16.82
N SER A 121 -1.16 4.15 -16.36
CA SER A 121 -1.22 2.89 -17.08
C SER A 121 -2.64 2.34 -17.18
N LEU A 122 -3.31 2.23 -16.03
CA LEU A 122 -4.59 1.54 -15.89
C LEU A 122 -5.77 2.35 -16.43
N ARG A 123 -5.75 3.68 -16.33
CA ARG A 123 -6.84 4.58 -16.81
C ARG A 123 -7.08 4.53 -18.31
N ARG A 124 -6.17 3.91 -19.08
CA ARG A 124 -6.37 3.64 -20.51
C ARG A 124 -7.50 2.64 -20.76
N ASN A 125 -7.80 1.78 -19.80
CA ASN A 125 -8.94 0.88 -19.92
C ASN A 125 -10.25 1.64 -19.72
N GLU A 126 -11.04 1.78 -20.77
CA GLU A 126 -12.34 2.44 -20.69
C GLU A 126 -13.37 1.67 -19.85
N LYS A 127 -13.11 0.41 -19.51
CA LYS A 127 -13.94 -0.40 -18.60
C LYS A 127 -13.54 -0.26 -17.12
N GLY A 128 -12.62 0.64 -16.81
CA GLY A 128 -12.15 0.90 -15.45
C GLY A 128 -11.04 -0.04 -15.03
N PHE A 129 -10.62 0.05 -13.77
CA PHE A 129 -9.54 -0.75 -13.23
C PHE A 129 -9.69 -0.92 -11.72
N PHE A 130 -8.98 -1.91 -11.20
CA PHE A 130 -8.70 -2.06 -9.78
C PHE A 130 -7.20 -1.80 -9.59
N LEU A 131 -6.85 -1.03 -8.57
CA LEU A 131 -5.48 -0.76 -8.18
C LEU A 131 -5.36 -0.98 -6.67
N PHE A 132 -4.35 -1.75 -6.29
CA PHE A 132 -3.94 -1.94 -4.90
C PHE A 132 -2.60 -1.21 -4.71
N VAL A 133 -2.53 -0.37 -3.68
CA VAL A 133 -1.34 0.39 -3.29
C VAL A 133 -1.11 0.12 -1.80
N GLU A 134 0.11 -0.21 -1.43
CA GLU A 134 0.46 -0.64 -0.08
C GLU A 134 1.65 0.16 0.44
N GLY A 135 1.48 0.83 1.58
CA GLY A 135 2.57 1.39 2.38
C GLY A 135 3.24 0.31 3.24
N GLY A 136 3.70 -0.78 2.63
CA GLY A 136 4.06 -2.02 3.34
C GLY A 136 5.31 -1.93 4.23
N ARG A 137 6.03 -0.81 4.22
CA ARG A 137 7.19 -0.57 5.09
C ARG A 137 6.80 0.08 6.43
N ILE A 138 5.56 0.57 6.58
CA ILE A 138 5.04 1.05 7.87
C ILE A 138 5.15 -0.06 8.93
N ASP A 139 4.67 -1.25 8.59
CA ASP A 139 4.72 -2.47 9.43
C ASP A 139 6.16 -2.86 9.83
N HIS A 140 7.04 -2.99 8.83
CA HIS A 140 8.44 -3.33 9.07
C HIS A 140 9.13 -2.33 10.03
N ALA A 141 8.84 -1.03 9.91
CA ALA A 141 9.41 -0.03 10.79
C ALA A 141 8.88 -0.14 12.22
N HIS A 142 7.60 -0.49 12.39
CA HIS A 142 7.02 -0.76 13.71
C HIS A 142 7.65 -2.00 14.36
N HIS A 143 7.80 -3.10 13.62
CA HIS A 143 8.50 -4.31 14.07
C HIS A 143 9.90 -4.01 14.61
N ASP A 144 10.64 -3.12 13.96
CA ASP A 144 11.97 -2.70 14.38
C ASP A 144 11.98 -1.62 15.51
N ASN A 145 10.82 -1.13 15.94
CA ASN A 145 10.60 0.04 16.81
C ASN A 145 11.22 1.35 16.27
N LEU A 146 11.34 1.48 14.95
CA LEU A 146 11.86 2.66 14.25
C LEU A 146 10.73 3.63 13.94
N VAL A 147 10.20 4.28 14.98
CA VAL A 147 8.97 5.08 14.90
C VAL A 147 9.07 6.26 13.91
N GLU A 148 10.24 6.86 13.75
CA GLU A 148 10.44 7.93 12.76
C GLU A 148 10.26 7.42 11.33
N LEU A 149 10.77 6.22 11.03
CA LEU A 149 10.56 5.58 9.72
C LEU A 149 9.11 5.15 9.55
N ALA A 150 8.46 4.59 10.58
CA ALA A 150 7.05 4.19 10.49
C ALA A 150 6.12 5.37 10.17
N LEU A 151 6.36 6.52 10.81
CA LEU A 151 5.62 7.75 10.52
C LEU A 151 5.95 8.32 9.14
N ASP A 152 7.20 8.32 8.71
CA ASP A 152 7.57 8.79 7.37
C ASP A 152 6.97 7.90 6.26
N GLU A 153 7.00 6.57 6.41
CA GLU A 153 6.33 5.65 5.49
C GLU A 153 4.81 5.89 5.45
N THR A 154 4.21 6.25 6.59
CA THR A 154 2.79 6.63 6.66
C THR A 154 2.53 7.92 5.88
N LEU A 155 3.43 8.91 5.98
CA LEU A 155 3.35 10.13 5.17
C LEU A 155 3.54 9.84 3.68
N GLU A 156 4.37 8.89 3.31
CA GLU A 156 4.55 8.49 1.91
C GLU A 156 3.31 7.79 1.34
N MET A 157 2.63 6.96 2.14
CA MET A 157 1.29 6.44 1.80
C MET A 157 0.24 7.55 1.68
N ASP A 158 0.24 8.55 2.57
CA ASP A 158 -0.66 9.71 2.47
C ASP A 158 -0.43 10.49 1.17
N LYS A 159 0.83 10.72 0.77
CA LYS A 159 1.16 11.33 -0.54
C LYS A 159 0.67 10.49 -1.72
N ALA A 160 0.74 9.16 -1.63
CA ALA A 160 0.20 8.27 -2.67
C ALA A 160 -1.33 8.40 -2.77
N VAL A 161 -2.05 8.48 -1.64
CA VAL A 161 -3.49 8.76 -1.61
C VAL A 161 -3.79 10.15 -2.19
N ALA A 162 -3.03 11.19 -1.81
CA ALA A 162 -3.15 12.53 -2.38
C ALA A 162 -2.92 12.55 -3.90
N THR A 163 -2.00 11.73 -4.39
CA THR A 163 -1.72 11.57 -5.83
C THR A 163 -2.90 10.91 -6.54
N ALA A 164 -3.42 9.80 -6.01
CA ALA A 164 -4.59 9.13 -6.56
C ALA A 164 -5.83 10.04 -6.59
N THR A 165 -6.08 10.74 -5.49
CA THR A 165 -7.24 11.65 -5.34
C THR A 165 -7.19 12.85 -6.29
N LYS A 166 -5.99 13.31 -6.68
CA LYS A 166 -5.78 14.35 -7.71
C LYS A 166 -5.99 13.83 -9.13
N MET A 167 -5.70 12.55 -9.38
CA MET A 167 -5.72 11.97 -10.72
C MET A 167 -7.05 11.32 -11.10
N LEU A 168 -7.88 10.99 -10.10
CA LEU A 168 -9.12 10.25 -10.24
C LEU A 168 -10.30 11.07 -9.75
N SER A 169 -11.41 11.05 -10.49
CA SER A 169 -12.61 11.83 -10.14
C SER A 169 -13.40 11.13 -9.05
N GLU A 170 -13.98 11.89 -8.11
CA GLU A 170 -14.91 11.32 -7.12
C GLU A 170 -16.23 10.86 -7.73
N ASP A 171 -16.61 11.42 -8.86
CA ASP A 171 -17.77 10.94 -9.63
C ASP A 171 -17.52 9.53 -10.11
N ASP A 172 -16.25 9.14 -10.17
CA ASP A 172 -15.77 8.16 -11.10
C ASP A 172 -14.70 7.21 -10.55
N SER A 173 -14.43 7.24 -9.24
CA SER A 173 -13.45 6.36 -8.60
C SER A 173 -13.72 6.21 -7.12
N LEU A 174 -13.91 4.97 -6.67
CA LEU A 174 -13.96 4.64 -5.24
C LEU A 174 -12.53 4.44 -4.73
N ILE A 175 -12.09 5.31 -3.84
CA ILE A 175 -10.81 5.18 -3.13
C ILE A 175 -11.12 4.76 -1.70
N VAL A 176 -10.54 3.63 -1.28
CA VAL A 176 -10.65 3.09 0.08
C VAL A 176 -9.24 2.99 0.67
N VAL A 177 -9.05 3.54 1.86
CA VAL A 177 -7.81 3.47 2.63
C VAL A 177 -8.11 2.76 3.93
N THR A 178 -7.30 1.77 4.28
CA THR A 178 -7.41 1.03 5.54
C THR A 178 -6.05 0.45 5.92
N ALA A 179 -5.97 -0.22 7.07
CA ALA A 179 -4.86 -1.08 7.44
C ALA A 179 -5.33 -2.54 7.47
N ASP A 180 -4.38 -3.46 7.35
CA ASP A 180 -4.60 -4.88 7.58
C ASP A 180 -4.66 -5.21 9.07
N HIS A 181 -3.83 -4.54 9.89
CA HIS A 181 -3.84 -4.59 11.36
C HIS A 181 -3.18 -3.36 11.99
N ALA A 182 -3.21 -3.26 13.32
CA ALA A 182 -2.53 -2.22 14.09
C ALA A 182 -1.13 -2.69 14.55
N HIS A 183 -0.47 -1.88 15.38
CA HIS A 183 0.77 -2.18 16.12
C HIS A 183 0.60 -1.75 17.58
N VAL A 184 1.43 -2.26 18.50
CA VAL A 184 1.37 -1.94 19.93
C VAL A 184 2.03 -0.60 20.28
N MET A 185 1.90 0.38 19.38
CA MET A 185 2.37 1.75 19.56
C MET A 185 1.33 2.57 20.33
N THR A 186 1.79 3.38 21.28
CA THR A 186 0.94 4.31 22.05
C THR A 186 1.45 5.74 21.95
N ILE A 187 0.50 6.69 21.99
CA ILE A 187 0.80 8.12 22.17
C ILE A 187 0.58 8.47 23.64
N ASN A 188 1.68 8.71 24.35
CA ASN A 188 1.70 9.08 25.76
C ASN A 188 1.51 10.60 25.93
N GLY A 189 1.19 11.03 27.16
CA GLY A 189 1.00 12.43 27.53
C GLY A 189 1.66 12.78 28.86
N TYR A 190 1.69 14.04 29.29
CA TYR A 190 0.93 15.19 28.75
C TYR A 190 1.83 16.28 28.13
N SER A 191 2.16 16.11 26.85
CA SER A 191 2.87 17.13 26.06
C SER A 191 1.97 18.27 25.60
N GLY A 192 2.50 19.49 25.55
CA GLY A 192 1.78 20.65 25.03
C GLY A 192 1.61 20.59 23.50
N ARG A 193 0.62 21.32 22.96
CA ARG A 193 0.42 21.43 21.51
C ARG A 193 1.69 21.98 20.83
N GLY A 194 2.12 21.32 19.75
CA GLY A 194 3.33 21.69 19.01
C GLY A 194 4.62 21.03 19.52
N ASN A 195 4.54 20.15 20.53
CA ASN A 195 5.65 19.28 20.90
C ASN A 195 6.05 18.38 19.73
N ASP A 196 7.36 18.12 19.60
CA ASP A 196 7.85 17.12 18.65
C ASP A 196 7.27 15.75 19.03
N ILE A 197 6.56 15.11 18.10
CA ILE A 197 5.95 13.79 18.33
C ILE A 197 7.02 12.71 18.56
N LEU A 198 8.22 12.90 18.00
CA LEU A 198 9.38 12.02 18.18
C LEU A 198 10.18 12.37 19.44
N GLY A 199 9.79 13.44 20.15
CA GLY A 199 10.45 13.93 21.35
C GLY A 199 9.93 13.31 22.64
N PRO A 200 10.63 13.56 23.77
CA PRO A 200 10.13 13.19 25.08
C PRO A 200 8.81 13.90 25.40
N SER A 201 8.05 13.29 26.29
CA SER A 201 6.96 13.97 27.00
C SER A 201 7.50 15.14 27.79
N ARG A 202 6.65 16.14 28.05
CA ARG A 202 6.98 17.26 28.95
C ARG A 202 7.22 16.77 30.39
N GLU A 203 6.47 15.76 30.82
CA GLU A 203 6.59 15.18 32.14
C GLU A 203 7.67 14.08 32.15
N VAL A 204 8.18 13.78 33.35
CA VAL A 204 9.15 12.69 33.58
C VAL A 204 8.50 11.58 34.38
N GLY A 205 9.05 10.38 34.29
CA GLY A 205 8.60 9.26 35.09
C GLY A 205 8.85 9.46 36.59
N ARG A 206 8.23 8.63 37.43
CA ARG A 206 8.49 8.63 38.89
C ARG A 206 9.94 8.29 39.25
N ASP A 207 10.64 7.67 38.32
CA ASP A 207 12.07 7.38 38.36
C ASP A 207 12.95 8.60 38.05
N GLY A 208 12.35 9.75 37.70
CA GLY A 208 13.05 10.97 37.30
C GLY A 208 13.59 10.93 35.87
N VAL A 209 13.24 9.89 35.09
CA VAL A 209 13.75 9.69 33.73
C VAL A 209 12.72 10.18 32.71
N PRO A 210 13.11 10.93 31.67
CA PRO A 210 12.22 11.28 30.57
C PRO A 210 11.61 10.02 29.92
N TYR A 211 10.34 10.08 29.54
CA TYR A 211 9.71 9.07 28.71
C TYR A 211 9.26 9.70 27.40
N MET A 212 9.16 8.90 26.35
CA MET A 212 8.89 9.36 24.99
C MET A 212 7.40 9.66 24.79
N THR A 213 7.09 10.63 23.93
CA THR A 213 5.70 10.87 23.51
C THR A 213 5.13 9.64 22.79
N LEU A 214 5.94 8.94 22.00
CA LEU A 214 5.59 7.65 21.42
C LEU A 214 6.33 6.52 22.12
N SER A 215 5.66 5.41 22.39
CA SER A 215 6.28 4.18 22.90
C SER A 215 5.64 2.95 22.29
N TYR A 216 6.27 1.79 22.46
CA TYR A 216 5.66 0.50 22.17
C TYR A 216 5.57 -0.35 23.43
N ALA A 217 4.62 -1.29 23.46
CA ALA A 217 4.52 -2.24 24.56
C ALA A 217 5.67 -3.26 24.55
N ASN A 218 6.11 -3.70 23.36
CA ASN A 218 7.15 -4.71 23.20
C ASN A 218 8.01 -4.46 21.93
N GLY A 219 9.11 -5.20 21.80
CA GLY A 219 9.98 -5.14 20.62
C GLY A 219 11.47 -5.02 20.93
N PRO A 220 12.30 -4.73 19.92
CA PRO A 220 13.75 -4.65 20.05
C PRO A 220 14.26 -3.36 20.71
N GLY A 221 13.37 -2.41 21.04
CA GLY A 221 13.70 -1.14 21.69
C GLY A 221 14.12 -1.23 23.17
N PHE A 222 14.17 -2.43 23.75
CA PHE A 222 14.38 -2.60 25.19
C PHE A 222 15.79 -2.16 25.62
N ARG A 223 15.87 -1.58 26.83
CA ARG A 223 17.13 -1.28 27.53
C ARG A 223 17.08 -1.88 28.94
N PRO A 224 18.07 -2.69 29.36
CA PRO A 224 18.12 -3.20 30.72
C PRO A 224 18.16 -2.07 31.74
N HIS A 225 17.34 -2.20 32.79
CA HIS A 225 17.37 -1.27 33.91
C HIS A 225 18.70 -1.34 34.65
N VAL A 226 19.21 -0.20 35.10
CA VAL A 226 20.44 -0.10 35.89
C VAL A 226 20.05 0.35 37.30
N ASN A 227 20.39 -0.45 38.32
CA ASN A 227 20.01 -0.22 39.71
C ASN A 227 18.49 -0.04 39.91
N GLY A 228 17.67 -0.74 39.13
CA GLY A 228 16.21 -0.65 39.16
C GLY A 228 15.62 0.55 38.42
N THR A 229 16.45 1.39 37.80
CA THR A 229 16.03 2.59 37.06
C THR A 229 16.12 2.37 35.55
N ARG A 230 15.12 2.85 34.82
CA ARG A 230 15.10 2.83 33.35
C ARG A 230 16.22 3.72 32.79
N GLN A 231 16.76 3.36 31.63
CA GLN A 231 17.76 4.20 30.99
C GLN A 231 17.14 5.46 30.38
N ASN A 232 17.86 6.58 30.45
CA ASN A 232 17.45 7.79 29.76
C ASN A 232 17.81 7.69 28.27
N VAL A 233 16.84 7.24 27.47
CA VAL A 233 17.03 7.02 26.04
C VAL A 233 17.30 8.31 25.25
N THR A 234 16.95 9.48 25.78
CA THR A 234 17.26 10.78 25.14
C THR A 234 18.73 11.19 25.31
N ALA A 235 19.48 10.48 26.14
CA ALA A 235 20.92 10.68 26.34
C ALA A 235 21.77 9.72 25.50
N GLU A 236 21.15 8.84 24.71
CA GLU A 236 21.86 7.92 23.83
C GLU A 236 22.57 8.68 22.70
N PRO A 237 23.81 8.29 22.32
CA PRO A 237 24.55 8.98 21.27
C PRO A 237 23.87 9.00 19.90
N ASN A 238 23.04 7.99 19.62
CA ASN A 238 22.28 7.88 18.38
C ASN A 238 20.82 8.35 18.52
N TYR A 239 20.43 8.97 19.63
CA TYR A 239 19.09 9.52 19.77
C TYR A 239 18.77 10.47 18.60
N ARG A 240 17.62 10.26 17.94
CA ARG A 240 17.16 10.94 16.69
C ARG A 240 17.90 10.54 15.41
N ASN A 241 18.76 9.52 15.44
CA ASN A 241 19.18 8.86 14.21
C ASN A 241 18.07 7.92 13.70
N LEU A 242 18.06 7.65 12.39
CA LEU A 242 17.06 6.78 11.76
C LEU A 242 17.12 5.32 12.24
N ASP A 243 18.21 4.90 12.87
CA ASP A 243 18.39 3.56 13.46
C ASP A 243 18.06 3.52 14.96
N TRP A 244 17.65 4.64 15.54
CA TRP A 244 17.30 4.71 16.95
C TRP A 244 15.96 4.03 17.21
N LYS A 245 15.97 3.09 18.16
CA LYS A 245 14.80 2.30 18.53
C LYS A 245 14.07 2.92 19.72
N THR A 246 12.77 3.11 19.56
CA THR A 246 11.89 3.65 20.59
C THR A 246 11.85 2.71 21.80
N HIS A 247 11.86 3.28 23.01
CA HIS A 247 11.87 2.50 24.26
C HIS A 247 10.67 1.55 24.39
N VAL A 248 10.93 0.35 24.91
CA VAL A 248 9.93 -0.65 25.32
C VAL A 248 10.36 -1.36 26.61
N ASP A 249 9.41 -1.94 27.35
CA ASP A 249 9.69 -2.71 28.58
C ASP A 249 9.63 -4.23 28.39
N VAL A 250 8.99 -4.74 27.33
CA VAL A 250 8.92 -6.17 27.01
C VAL A 250 9.85 -6.50 25.82
N PRO A 251 11.01 -7.13 26.06
CA PRO A 251 11.99 -7.37 25.00
C PRO A 251 11.51 -8.48 24.05
N LEU A 252 11.48 -8.17 22.76
CA LEU A 252 11.30 -9.13 21.67
C LEU A 252 12.29 -8.84 20.56
N VAL A 253 12.48 -9.80 19.65
CA VAL A 253 13.29 -9.58 18.43
C VAL A 253 12.58 -8.63 17.47
N ASP A 254 11.26 -8.78 17.37
CA ASP A 254 10.36 -7.96 16.57
C ASP A 254 9.19 -7.55 17.49
N GLU A 255 8.73 -6.32 17.35
CA GLU A 255 7.48 -5.88 17.96
C GLU A 255 6.29 -6.67 17.40
N THR A 256 5.19 -6.77 18.14
CA THR A 256 3.99 -7.52 17.73
C THR A 256 2.93 -6.61 17.12
N HIS A 257 2.20 -7.11 16.12
CA HIS A 257 0.97 -6.45 15.66
C HIS A 257 0.00 -6.18 16.82
N GLY A 258 -0.78 -5.10 16.69
CA GLY A 258 -1.87 -4.72 17.57
C GLY A 258 -3.19 -5.37 17.12
N GLY A 259 -4.03 -5.70 18.10
CA GLY A 259 -5.36 -6.27 17.87
C GLY A 259 -6.49 -5.25 17.90
N ASP A 260 -6.18 -3.96 17.95
CA ASP A 260 -7.15 -2.88 17.92
C ASP A 260 -7.86 -2.78 16.57
N ASP A 261 -9.11 -2.30 16.59
CA ASP A 261 -9.84 -1.99 15.36
C ASP A 261 -9.07 -0.93 14.55
N VAL A 262 -8.96 -1.15 13.24
CA VAL A 262 -8.31 -0.22 12.31
C VAL A 262 -9.31 0.61 11.53
N ALA A 263 -8.93 1.84 11.19
CA ALA A 263 -9.79 2.76 10.47
C ALA A 263 -9.99 2.35 9.00
N VAL A 264 -11.14 2.72 8.46
CA VAL A 264 -11.43 2.66 7.02
C VAL A 264 -11.90 4.05 6.59
N PHE A 265 -11.24 4.61 5.60
CA PHE A 265 -11.63 5.85 4.94
C PHE A 265 -12.07 5.54 3.52
N ALA A 266 -13.18 6.13 3.08
CA ALA A 266 -13.70 5.93 1.73
C ALA A 266 -14.12 7.26 1.11
N ARG A 267 -13.80 7.44 -0.17
CA ARG A 267 -14.14 8.61 -0.99
C ARG A 267 -14.69 8.17 -2.34
N GLY A 268 -15.69 8.90 -2.82
CA GLY A 268 -16.29 8.69 -4.13
C GLY A 268 -17.46 7.72 -4.08
N PRO A 269 -17.65 6.89 -5.10
CA PRO A 269 -18.82 6.05 -5.25
C PRO A 269 -19.26 5.12 -4.13
N HIS A 270 -20.53 5.25 -3.70
CA HIS A 270 -21.09 4.44 -2.62
C HIS A 270 -20.27 4.48 -1.32
N HIS A 271 -19.41 5.51 -1.14
CA HIS A 271 -18.58 5.65 0.05
C HIS A 271 -19.39 5.70 1.35
N SER A 272 -20.66 6.13 1.28
CA SER A 272 -21.59 6.15 2.41
C SER A 272 -21.92 4.77 3.00
N MET A 273 -21.55 3.67 2.35
CA MET A 273 -21.66 2.31 2.91
C MET A 273 -20.54 1.98 3.90
N PHE A 274 -19.42 2.71 3.86
CA PHE A 274 -18.26 2.49 4.72
C PHE A 274 -18.43 3.25 6.03
N THR A 275 -19.43 2.85 6.82
CA THR A 275 -19.81 3.50 8.08
C THR A 275 -20.01 2.50 9.19
N GLY A 276 -19.82 2.92 10.44
CA GLY A 276 -20.01 2.07 11.62
C GLY A 276 -18.86 1.10 11.83
N LEU A 277 -19.16 -0.04 12.46
CA LEU A 277 -18.23 -1.12 12.75
C LEU A 277 -18.61 -2.35 11.92
N TYR A 278 -17.63 -2.95 11.25
CA TYR A 278 -17.83 -4.14 10.42
C TYR A 278 -16.56 -4.97 10.36
N GLU A 279 -16.75 -6.26 10.05
CA GLU A 279 -15.65 -7.19 9.82
C GLU A 279 -14.80 -6.76 8.63
N GLN A 280 -13.47 -6.91 8.72
CA GLN A 280 -12.55 -6.55 7.63
C GLN A 280 -12.88 -7.28 6.32
N SER A 281 -13.40 -8.51 6.41
CA SER A 281 -13.87 -9.31 5.28
C SER A 281 -15.01 -8.65 4.48
N GLN A 282 -15.70 -7.66 5.04
CA GLN A 282 -16.76 -6.91 4.37
C GLN A 282 -16.22 -5.91 3.33
N LEU A 283 -14.98 -5.42 3.48
CA LEU A 283 -14.37 -4.45 2.57
C LEU A 283 -14.41 -4.85 1.09
N PRO A 284 -13.90 -6.04 0.68
CA PRO A 284 -13.97 -6.46 -0.73
C PRO A 284 -15.42 -6.60 -1.22
N HIS A 285 -16.38 -6.95 -0.36
CA HIS A 285 -17.79 -7.02 -0.75
C HIS A 285 -18.39 -5.63 -1.03
N LEU A 286 -18.08 -4.62 -0.22
CA LEU A 286 -18.53 -3.25 -0.45
C LEU A 286 -17.92 -2.67 -1.73
N MET A 287 -16.63 -2.90 -1.94
CA MET A 287 -15.92 -2.50 -3.17
C MET A 287 -16.53 -3.21 -4.39
N ALA A 288 -16.76 -4.51 -4.31
CA ALA A 288 -17.36 -5.31 -5.39
C ALA A 288 -18.80 -4.87 -5.71
N TYR A 289 -19.60 -4.58 -4.67
CA TYR A 289 -20.96 -4.05 -4.83
C TYR A 289 -20.95 -2.73 -5.60
N ALA A 290 -20.09 -1.78 -5.17
CA ALA A 290 -19.96 -0.47 -5.80
C ALA A 290 -19.44 -0.60 -7.24
N ALA A 291 -18.57 -1.58 -7.46
CA ALA A 291 -17.93 -1.81 -8.74
C ALA A 291 -18.71 -2.67 -9.73
N CYS A 292 -19.83 -3.27 -9.31
CA CYS A 292 -20.59 -4.21 -10.13
C CYS A 292 -19.79 -5.42 -10.61
N ILE A 293 -18.90 -5.94 -9.75
CA ILE A 293 -18.07 -7.10 -10.07
C ILE A 293 -18.30 -8.23 -9.07
N GLY A 294 -18.00 -9.46 -9.50
CA GLY A 294 -18.08 -10.64 -8.66
C GLY A 294 -19.47 -11.29 -8.66
N PRO A 295 -19.67 -12.30 -7.79
CA PRO A 295 -20.91 -13.09 -7.76
C PRO A 295 -21.98 -12.53 -6.82
N GLY A 296 -21.69 -11.43 -6.11
CA GLY A 296 -22.53 -10.89 -5.05
C GLY A 296 -23.66 -9.98 -5.53
N ARG A 297 -24.25 -9.23 -4.59
CA ARG A 297 -25.16 -8.12 -4.92
C ARG A 297 -24.36 -6.98 -5.54
N HIS A 298 -24.95 -6.28 -6.52
CA HIS A 298 -24.32 -5.17 -7.22
C HIS A 298 -25.22 -3.93 -7.23
N ALA A 299 -24.63 -2.74 -7.19
CA ALA A 299 -25.36 -1.48 -7.28
C ALA A 299 -26.13 -1.30 -8.59
N CYS A 300 -25.63 -1.84 -9.70
CA CYS A 300 -26.24 -1.75 -11.03
C CYS A 300 -27.43 -2.70 -11.24
N ALA A 301 -27.65 -3.68 -10.36
CA ALA A 301 -28.73 -4.66 -10.53
C ALA A 301 -30.14 -4.03 -10.44
N SER A 302 -30.25 -2.82 -9.89
CA SER A 302 -31.51 -2.08 -9.76
C SER A 302 -31.92 -1.29 -11.02
N VAL A 303 -31.03 -1.14 -12.02
CA VAL A 303 -31.34 -0.37 -13.25
C VAL A 303 -32.11 -1.21 -14.28
N SER A 304 -32.01 -2.55 -14.22
CA SER A 304 -32.67 -3.43 -15.20
C SER A 304 -34.16 -3.68 -14.93
N ALA A 305 -34.69 -3.29 -13.76
CA ALA A 305 -36.09 -3.57 -13.39
C ALA A 305 -37.06 -2.40 -13.67
N ALA A 306 -36.56 -1.23 -14.08
CA ALA A 306 -37.39 -0.04 -14.31
C ALA A 306 -37.94 0.08 -15.75
N GLN A 307 -37.58 -0.83 -16.67
CA GLN A 307 -38.06 -0.84 -18.05
C GLN A 307 -39.07 -1.97 -18.28
N LEU A 308 -40.26 -1.93 -17.64
CA LEU A 308 -41.41 -2.74 -18.07
C LEU A 308 -42.76 -2.32 -17.45
N THR A 309 -43.09 -1.03 -17.47
CA THR A 309 -44.51 -0.59 -17.48
C THR A 309 -44.63 0.78 -18.16
N THR A 310 -44.96 0.81 -19.45
CA THR A 310 -45.44 2.03 -20.12
C THR A 310 -46.96 2.15 -19.94
N SER A 311 -47.40 3.22 -19.29
CA SER A 311 -48.77 3.75 -19.39
C SER A 311 -48.67 5.27 -19.59
N PRO A 312 -49.47 5.88 -20.50
CA PRO A 312 -49.21 7.23 -20.97
C PRO A 312 -49.89 8.24 -20.06
N ARG A 313 -49.12 9.08 -19.34
CA ARG A 313 -49.61 10.38 -18.85
C ARG A 313 -48.54 11.46 -18.88
N THR A 314 -48.81 12.44 -19.74
CA THR A 314 -48.53 13.89 -19.65
C THR A 314 -47.14 14.35 -19.20
N PHE A 315 -46.44 14.95 -20.16
CA PHE A 315 -45.23 15.73 -20.01
C PHE A 315 -45.38 16.86 -18.98
N THR A 316 -44.49 16.89 -18.00
CA THR A 316 -44.10 18.11 -17.29
C THR A 316 -42.57 18.08 -17.20
N VAL A 317 -41.94 19.05 -17.84
CA VAL A 317 -40.48 19.16 -17.95
C VAL A 317 -39.93 19.60 -16.60
N THR A 318 -39.16 18.73 -15.95
CA THR A 318 -38.17 19.10 -14.93
C THR A 318 -36.89 18.36 -15.25
N VAL A 319 -35.85 19.13 -15.57
CA VAL A 319 -34.52 18.63 -15.87
C VAL A 319 -33.92 18.09 -14.58
N THR A 320 -33.75 16.78 -14.50
CA THR A 320 -32.83 16.17 -13.53
C THR A 320 -32.23 14.93 -14.20
N ILE A 321 -30.96 15.05 -14.52
CA ILE A 321 -30.13 14.01 -15.13
C ILE A 321 -29.74 13.00 -14.04
N PHE A 322 -29.82 11.72 -14.39
CA PHE A 322 -29.47 10.54 -13.59
C PHE A 322 -27.94 10.33 -13.42
N LEU A 323 -27.59 9.47 -12.44
CA LEU A 323 -26.45 8.51 -12.38
C LEU A 323 -25.02 9.09 -12.18
N VAL A 324 -24.23 8.83 -11.11
CA VAL A 324 -23.58 7.58 -10.56
C VAL A 324 -22.17 7.30 -11.13
N ILE A 325 -21.14 7.41 -10.27
CA ILE A 325 -20.02 6.47 -9.93
C ILE A 325 -19.14 5.87 -11.03
N ALA A 326 -17.82 5.71 -10.80
CA ALA A 326 -16.93 4.98 -11.74
C ALA A 326 -15.74 4.30 -11.02
N LEU A 327 -14.91 3.44 -11.64
CA LEU A 327 -14.98 2.67 -12.88
C LEU A 327 -15.48 3.35 -14.15
N ARG A 328 -14.54 3.83 -14.96
CA ARG A 328 -14.83 4.18 -16.36
C ARG A 328 -15.61 3.02 -17.03
N ARG A 329 -16.75 3.30 -17.69
CA ARG A 329 -17.52 2.32 -18.50
C ARG A 329 -17.25 2.53 -19.99
N PRO A 330 -17.42 1.50 -20.86
CA PRO A 330 -17.38 1.70 -22.32
C PRO A 330 -18.49 2.66 -22.74
N LYS A 331 -18.21 3.50 -23.75
CA LYS A 331 -19.12 4.58 -24.19
C LYS A 331 -20.45 4.13 -24.79
N ASP A 332 -20.60 2.84 -25.09
CA ASP A 332 -21.83 2.29 -25.66
C ASP A 332 -22.23 1.04 -24.87
N LEU A 333 -23.12 1.22 -23.87
CA LEU A 333 -24.10 0.24 -23.35
C LEU A 333 -24.94 0.86 -22.23
#